data_AF-A0A7S0RQ08-F1
#
_entry.id   AF-A0A7S0RQ08-F1
#
_cell.length_a   1.000
_cell.length_b   1.000
_cell.length_c   1.000
_cell.angle_alpha   90.00
_cell.angle_beta   90.00
_cell.angle_gamma   90.00
#
_symmetry.space_group_name_H-M   'P 1'
#
loop_
_entity.id
_entity.type
_entity.pdbx_description
1 polymer ?
#
loop_
_entity_poly.entity_id
_entity_poly.type
_entity_poly.pdbx_seq_one_letter_code
_entity_poly.pdbx_strand_id
1 'polypeptide(L)'
;HDLHYVLGGDGSWGADCELVPGAEAALCRAAQRVARLQEVLLTVGQASSHASLRLLLRSLQEADARNNVLLVAMDAASVALAEQEGVAYWQPEEAATECVTEAKWRTTARLLQLGFHTLVMDPETIVFRDPFRHLYRDADVEVASNGWDDTTAYGVDHVVDDPSMGWSRFVHGTRMFTRDPGLVYLRATRQAASLAVRLTGRLMPPAPGAGARCTEETAAFNEELWLPSHGAYQAVGLVTRIMNYLCWANSKGVTRFMQNDKALSAAPPVAVRLSYHKTEAARCGEGVQEFFTAQNAAALAQKCSRTSAAPSREECAERRHSKGLGLVNEPQHATSVVPTVKSWSWGGVTGLRFQPGGELVTPWGKGDWGAVKDQKNILWAEFAGSIHFLTFHPVYNMQYAMFISTRCGDGDIVIGRMLPE
;
A
#
# COMPACT_ATOMS: atom_id res chain seq x y z
N HIS A 1 23.66 -11.58 11.31
CA HIS A 1 22.88 -11.08 12.45
C HIS A 1 22.12 -12.25 13.02
N ASP A 2 22.37 -12.59 14.29
CA ASP A 2 21.67 -13.70 14.94
C ASP A 2 20.30 -13.20 15.41
N LEU A 3 19.23 -13.80 14.92
CA LEU A 3 17.86 -13.43 15.31
C LEU A 3 17.57 -13.93 16.73
N HIS A 4 16.95 -13.08 17.55
CA HIS A 4 16.62 -13.40 18.94
C HIS A 4 15.22 -14.01 19.04
N TYR A 5 15.14 -15.32 18.84
CA TYR A 5 13.88 -16.03 18.89
C TYR A 5 13.24 -16.08 20.29
N VAL A 6 11.91 -16.26 20.32
CA VAL A 6 11.15 -16.40 21.57
C VAL A 6 11.40 -17.74 22.25
N LEU A 7 11.46 -18.83 21.47
CA LEU A 7 11.87 -20.17 21.92
C LEU A 7 13.30 -20.48 21.43
N GLY A 8 14.02 -21.38 22.11
CA GLY A 8 15.47 -21.59 21.92
C GLY A 8 15.88 -22.16 20.56
N GLY A 9 17.12 -21.89 20.15
CA GLY A 9 17.69 -22.22 18.82
C GLY A 9 18.06 -23.68 18.55
N ASP A 10 17.64 -24.64 19.39
CA ASP A 10 18.06 -26.04 19.34
C ASP A 10 17.27 -26.91 18.36
N GLY A 11 16.34 -26.32 17.60
CA GLY A 11 15.55 -27.05 16.62
C GLY A 11 14.25 -27.65 17.17
N SER A 12 14.02 -27.62 18.50
CA SER A 12 12.75 -28.01 19.13
C SER A 12 11.71 -26.89 19.02
N TRP A 13 11.48 -26.45 17.78
CA TRP A 13 10.64 -25.30 17.56
C TRP A 13 9.15 -25.69 17.55
N GLY A 14 8.43 -25.20 18.57
CA GLY A 14 6.97 -25.21 18.67
C GLY A 14 6.53 -25.15 20.12
N ALA A 15 5.53 -24.34 20.45
CA ALA A 15 4.89 -24.49 21.76
C ALA A 15 4.33 -25.90 21.85
N ASP A 16 4.75 -26.65 22.89
CA ASP A 16 3.98 -27.80 23.33
C ASP A 16 2.65 -27.25 23.86
N CYS A 17 1.61 -27.33 23.03
CA CYS A 17 0.30 -26.75 23.35
C CYS A 17 -0.35 -27.41 24.57
N GLU A 18 0.14 -28.57 25.03
CA GLU A 18 -0.29 -29.21 26.29
C GLU A 18 0.27 -28.47 27.52
N LEU A 19 1.39 -27.77 27.37
CA LEU A 19 2.02 -26.96 28.42
C LEU A 19 1.53 -25.51 28.45
N VAL A 20 0.73 -25.10 27.46
CA VAL A 20 0.15 -23.76 27.38
C VAL A 20 -1.13 -23.71 28.22
N PRO A 21 -1.22 -22.86 29.26
CA PRO A 21 -2.40 -22.78 30.10
C PRO A 21 -3.53 -21.94 29.47
N GLY A 22 -4.78 -22.22 29.88
CA GLY A 22 -5.93 -21.34 29.65
C GLY A 22 -6.35 -21.16 28.18
N ALA A 23 -6.84 -19.97 27.84
CA ALA A 23 -7.39 -19.64 26.52
C ALA A 23 -6.32 -19.68 25.40
N GLU A 24 -5.04 -19.48 25.74
CA GLU A 24 -3.94 -19.57 24.78
C GLU A 24 -3.73 -21.00 24.26
N ALA A 25 -4.12 -22.02 25.03
CA ALA A 25 -4.04 -23.42 24.62
C ALA A 25 -4.90 -23.70 23.38
N ALA A 26 -6.07 -23.05 23.28
CA ALA A 26 -6.98 -23.23 22.16
C ALA A 26 -6.43 -22.59 20.88
N LEU A 27 -5.87 -21.38 20.97
CA LEU A 27 -5.16 -20.73 19.86
C LEU A 27 -3.95 -21.56 19.42
N CYS A 28 -3.14 -22.05 20.38
CA CYS A 28 -1.98 -22.89 20.10
C CYS A 28 -2.37 -24.14 19.32
N ARG A 29 -3.40 -24.88 19.78
CA ARG A 29 -3.90 -26.09 19.09
C ARG A 29 -4.46 -25.78 17.70
N ALA A 30 -5.15 -24.65 17.54
CA ALA A 30 -5.66 -24.24 16.22
C ALA A 30 -4.51 -23.95 15.25
N ALA A 31 -3.48 -23.23 15.71
CA ALA A 31 -2.27 -22.94 14.93
C ALA A 31 -1.49 -24.22 14.59
N GLN A 32 -1.30 -25.14 15.55
CA GLN A 32 -0.56 -26.38 15.37
C GLN A 32 -1.16 -27.29 14.29
N ARG A 33 -2.49 -27.25 14.08
CA ARG A 33 -3.17 -28.03 13.03
C ARG A 33 -2.83 -27.58 11.60
N VAL A 34 -2.51 -26.30 11.42
CA VAL A 34 -2.27 -25.70 10.11
C VAL A 34 -0.79 -25.38 9.86
N ALA A 35 -0.02 -25.20 10.94
CA ALA A 35 1.37 -24.82 10.86
C ALA A 35 2.19 -25.88 10.11
N ARG A 36 2.95 -25.43 9.10
CA ARG A 36 4.00 -26.23 8.46
C ARG A 36 5.32 -25.52 8.68
N LEU A 37 6.33 -26.22 9.19
CA LEU A 37 7.58 -25.58 9.64
C LEU A 37 7.31 -24.43 10.63
N GLN A 38 6.27 -24.58 11.46
CA GLN A 38 5.74 -23.55 12.37
C GLN A 38 5.19 -22.29 11.72
N GLU A 39 5.02 -22.28 10.40
CA GLU A 39 4.51 -21.13 9.67
C GLU A 39 3.01 -21.23 9.51
N VAL A 40 2.32 -20.18 9.96
CA VAL A 40 0.87 -20.01 9.88
C VAL A 40 0.57 -18.80 9.00
N LEU A 41 -0.40 -18.93 8.09
CA LEU A 41 -0.98 -17.80 7.39
C LEU A 41 -2.18 -17.31 8.20
N LEU A 42 -2.08 -16.11 8.76
CA LEU A 42 -3.15 -15.49 9.54
C LEU A 42 -3.93 -14.52 8.65
N THR A 43 -5.24 -14.70 8.57
CA THR A 43 -6.17 -13.73 7.97
C THR A 43 -7.31 -13.46 8.95
N VAL A 44 -7.95 -12.30 8.86
CA VAL A 44 -9.07 -11.93 9.74
C VAL A 44 -10.36 -11.80 8.93
N GLY A 45 -11.43 -12.38 9.44
CA GLY A 45 -12.75 -12.37 8.81
C GLY A 45 -13.77 -11.61 9.66
N GLN A 46 -14.45 -10.68 9.01
CA GLN A 46 -15.71 -10.08 9.45
C GLN A 46 -16.72 -10.10 8.29
N ALA A 47 -18.02 -9.97 8.58
CA ALA A 47 -19.09 -10.03 7.58
C ALA A 47 -18.84 -9.15 6.34
N SER A 48 -18.33 -7.93 6.50
CA SER A 48 -18.03 -7.00 5.40
C SER A 48 -16.88 -7.45 4.49
N SER A 49 -16.01 -8.35 4.96
CA SER A 49 -14.83 -8.84 4.23
C SER A 49 -15.05 -10.18 3.53
N HIS A 50 -16.22 -10.82 3.69
CA HIS A 50 -16.45 -12.20 3.22
C HIS A 50 -16.25 -12.40 1.73
N ALA A 51 -16.57 -11.41 0.89
CA ALA A 51 -16.33 -11.50 -0.55
C ALA A 51 -14.83 -11.60 -0.87
N SER A 52 -14.03 -10.68 -0.31
CA SER A 52 -12.58 -10.69 -0.44
C SER A 52 -11.95 -11.94 0.18
N LEU A 53 -12.45 -12.38 1.34
CA LEU A 53 -11.96 -13.58 2.02
C LEU A 53 -12.19 -14.84 1.18
N ARG A 54 -13.35 -15.00 0.53
CA ARG A 54 -13.58 -16.13 -0.39
C ARG A 54 -12.64 -16.11 -1.59
N LEU A 55 -12.35 -14.91 -2.13
CA LEU A 55 -11.39 -14.76 -3.22
C LEU A 55 -9.98 -15.17 -2.77
N LEU A 56 -9.54 -14.70 -1.60
CA LEU A 56 -8.27 -15.09 -1.00
C LEU A 56 -8.18 -16.61 -0.79
N LEU A 57 -9.16 -17.22 -0.13
CA LEU A 57 -9.18 -18.66 0.16
C LEU A 57 -9.16 -19.51 -1.12
N ARG A 58 -9.88 -19.09 -2.17
CA ARG A 58 -9.84 -19.75 -3.47
C ARG A 58 -8.46 -19.64 -4.10
N SER A 59 -7.85 -18.46 -4.11
CA SER A 59 -6.52 -18.24 -4.68
C SER A 59 -5.43 -19.03 -3.93
N LEU A 60 -5.54 -19.14 -2.60
CA LEU A 60 -4.68 -19.99 -1.78
C LEU A 60 -4.88 -21.49 -2.03
N GLN A 61 -6.10 -21.91 -2.35
CA GLN A 61 -6.37 -23.29 -2.77
C GLN A 61 -5.69 -23.60 -4.10
N GLU A 62 -5.79 -22.70 -5.07
CA GLU A 62 -5.14 -22.81 -6.38
C GLU A 62 -3.59 -22.82 -6.26
N ALA A 63 -3.06 -22.12 -5.26
CA ALA A 63 -1.63 -22.03 -4.97
C ALA A 63 -1.07 -23.12 -4.03
N ASP A 64 -1.88 -24.12 -3.63
CA ASP A 64 -1.52 -25.19 -2.67
C ASP A 64 -1.05 -24.69 -1.28
N ALA A 65 -1.59 -23.55 -0.83
CA ALA A 65 -1.23 -22.91 0.44
C ALA A 65 -2.38 -22.81 1.45
N ARG A 66 -3.61 -23.22 1.08
CA ARG A 66 -4.81 -23.11 1.94
C ARG A 66 -4.68 -23.86 3.27
N ASN A 67 -3.94 -24.98 3.29
CA ASN A 67 -3.80 -25.81 4.49
C ASN A 67 -3.04 -25.12 5.63
N ASN A 68 -2.34 -24.02 5.35
CA ASN A 68 -1.60 -23.23 6.34
C ASN A 68 -2.43 -22.10 6.96
N VAL A 69 -3.70 -21.95 6.57
CA VAL A 69 -4.53 -20.79 6.93
C VAL A 69 -5.19 -20.97 8.29
N LEU A 70 -5.01 -19.98 9.15
CA LEU A 70 -5.79 -19.76 10.36
C LEU A 70 -6.64 -18.49 10.18
N LEU A 71 -7.97 -18.65 10.16
CA LEU A 71 -8.89 -17.52 10.14
C LEU A 71 -9.17 -17.02 11.57
N VAL A 72 -8.95 -15.74 11.83
CA VAL A 72 -9.51 -15.09 13.02
C VAL A 72 -10.95 -14.69 12.71
N ALA A 73 -11.92 -15.39 13.29
CA ALA A 73 -13.33 -15.16 13.06
C ALA A 73 -13.86 -14.12 14.05
N MET A 74 -14.19 -12.91 13.57
CA MET A 74 -14.64 -11.79 14.42
C MET A 74 -16.14 -11.84 14.75
N ASP A 75 -16.92 -12.58 13.98
CA ASP A 75 -18.37 -12.67 14.14
C ASP A 75 -18.89 -14.08 13.80
N ALA A 76 -20.13 -14.37 14.19
CA ALA A 76 -20.77 -15.66 13.94
C ALA A 76 -20.87 -15.98 12.43
N ALA A 77 -21.00 -14.97 11.57
CA ALA A 77 -21.04 -15.16 10.13
C ALA A 77 -19.68 -15.64 9.60
N SER A 78 -18.57 -15.17 10.18
CA SER A 78 -17.21 -15.57 9.83
C SER A 78 -16.86 -16.96 10.35
N VAL A 79 -17.42 -17.36 11.50
CA VAL A 79 -17.36 -18.76 11.97
C VAL A 79 -18.09 -19.68 10.98
N ALA A 80 -19.34 -19.35 10.62
CA ALA A 80 -20.11 -20.13 9.66
C ALA A 80 -19.42 -20.22 8.28
N LEU A 81 -18.78 -19.14 7.84
CA LEU A 81 -17.97 -19.14 6.62
C LEU A 81 -16.77 -20.08 6.74
N ALA A 82 -16.04 -20.06 7.87
CA ALA A 82 -14.89 -20.95 8.08
C ALA A 82 -15.31 -22.43 8.04
N GLU A 83 -16.43 -22.77 8.69
CA GLU A 83 -17.00 -24.11 8.68
C GLU A 83 -17.42 -24.54 7.27
N GLN A 84 -18.12 -23.65 6.54
CA GLN A 84 -18.53 -23.88 5.15
C GLN A 84 -17.33 -24.11 4.22
N GLU A 85 -16.27 -23.34 4.41
CA GLU A 85 -15.05 -23.39 3.60
C GLU A 85 -14.05 -24.44 4.11
N GLY A 86 -14.32 -25.14 5.23
CA GLY A 86 -13.41 -26.12 5.82
C GLY A 86 -12.04 -25.55 6.22
N VAL A 87 -11.99 -24.29 6.65
CA VAL A 87 -10.75 -23.60 7.06
C VAL A 87 -10.66 -23.59 8.59
N ALA A 88 -9.45 -23.83 9.13
CA ALA A 88 -9.25 -23.73 10.57
C ALA A 88 -9.46 -22.28 11.03
N TYR A 89 -10.14 -22.11 12.16
CA TYR A 89 -10.41 -20.78 12.69
C TYR A 89 -10.14 -20.70 14.20
N TRP A 90 -9.92 -19.46 14.63
CA TRP A 90 -9.84 -19.05 16.01
C TRP A 90 -10.85 -17.94 16.22
N GLN A 91 -11.71 -18.08 17.23
CA GLN A 91 -12.63 -17.04 17.65
C GLN A 91 -12.12 -16.44 18.97
N PRO A 92 -11.65 -15.18 18.98
CA PRO A 92 -11.25 -14.54 20.22
C PRO A 92 -12.43 -14.47 21.21
N GLU A 93 -12.24 -14.81 22.48
CA GLU A 93 -13.27 -14.63 23.53
C GLU A 93 -13.74 -13.16 23.62
N GLU A 94 -12.81 -12.24 23.35
CA GLU A 94 -13.01 -10.79 23.28
C GLU A 94 -13.41 -10.31 21.87
N ALA A 95 -14.07 -11.15 21.05
CA ALA A 95 -14.59 -10.77 19.73
C ALA A 95 -15.61 -9.59 19.76
N ALA A 96 -15.91 -9.07 20.95
CA ALA A 96 -16.64 -7.83 21.18
C ALA A 96 -15.79 -6.55 20.97
N THR A 97 -14.54 -6.63 20.52
CA THR A 97 -13.82 -5.44 20.02
C THR A 97 -14.35 -5.07 18.64
N GLU A 98 -14.87 -3.85 18.44
CA GLU A 98 -15.24 -3.30 17.11
C GLU A 98 -14.04 -3.24 16.13
N CYS A 99 -12.82 -3.51 16.61
CA CYS A 99 -11.57 -3.29 15.90
C CYS A 99 -10.93 -4.58 15.35
N VAL A 100 -11.20 -4.86 14.07
CA VAL A 100 -10.61 -6.00 13.35
C VAL A 100 -9.08 -5.94 13.30
N THR A 101 -8.50 -4.74 13.14
CA THR A 101 -7.04 -4.57 13.06
C THR A 101 -6.35 -4.82 14.40
N GLU A 102 -6.98 -4.46 15.53
CA GLU A 102 -6.46 -4.78 16.86
C GLU A 102 -6.46 -6.31 17.09
N ALA A 103 -7.55 -7.00 16.75
CA ALA A 103 -7.64 -8.45 16.88
C ALA A 103 -6.58 -9.16 16.02
N LYS A 104 -6.32 -8.67 14.80
CA LYS A 104 -5.24 -9.14 13.92
C LYS A 104 -3.89 -9.13 14.65
N TRP A 105 -3.50 -7.98 15.21
CA TRP A 105 -2.20 -7.82 15.86
C TRP A 105 -2.12 -8.53 17.21
N ARG A 106 -3.21 -8.58 17.97
CA ARG A 106 -3.29 -9.30 19.25
C ARG A 106 -3.10 -10.81 19.03
N THR A 107 -3.79 -11.39 18.04
CA THR A 107 -3.61 -12.80 17.69
C THR A 107 -2.21 -13.06 17.14
N THR A 108 -1.69 -12.17 16.29
CA THR A 108 -0.30 -12.25 15.78
C THR A 108 0.71 -12.25 16.93
N ALA A 109 0.57 -11.36 17.92
CA ALA A 109 1.45 -11.29 19.08
C ALA A 109 1.47 -12.61 19.85
N ARG A 110 0.29 -13.18 20.13
CA ARG A 110 0.16 -14.47 20.83
C ARG A 110 0.79 -15.61 20.04
N LEU A 111 0.57 -15.68 18.73
CA LEU A 111 1.19 -16.71 17.87
C LEU A 111 2.72 -16.64 17.90
N LEU A 112 3.29 -15.43 17.78
CA LEU A 112 4.74 -15.22 17.84
C LEU A 112 5.30 -15.59 19.22
N GLN A 113 4.58 -15.28 20.29
CA GLN A 113 4.95 -15.67 21.66
C GLN A 113 4.91 -17.20 21.88
N LEU A 114 4.01 -17.88 21.19
CA LEU A 114 3.92 -19.36 21.15
C LEU A 114 4.94 -20.00 20.19
N GLY A 115 5.79 -19.20 19.54
CA GLY A 115 6.83 -19.70 18.64
C GLY A 115 6.38 -19.94 17.20
N PHE A 116 5.16 -19.58 16.81
CA PHE A 116 4.68 -19.70 15.43
C PHE A 116 5.12 -18.50 14.59
N HIS A 117 5.81 -18.77 13.50
CA HIS A 117 6.06 -17.78 12.46
C HIS A 117 4.74 -17.44 11.77
N THR A 118 4.46 -16.16 11.55
CA THR A 118 3.13 -15.73 11.13
C THR A 118 3.22 -14.89 9.87
N LEU A 119 2.64 -15.38 8.77
CA LEU A 119 2.36 -14.59 7.57
C LEU A 119 0.97 -13.96 7.73
N VAL A 120 0.91 -12.70 8.12
CA VAL A 120 -0.33 -11.92 8.14
C VAL A 120 -0.67 -11.51 6.71
N MET A 121 -1.89 -11.86 6.30
CA MET A 121 -2.42 -11.54 4.98
C MET A 121 -3.87 -11.09 5.12
N ASP A 122 -4.16 -9.85 4.76
CA ASP A 122 -5.51 -9.31 4.77
C ASP A 122 -6.37 -9.94 3.65
N PRO A 123 -7.70 -10.01 3.82
CA PRO A 123 -8.63 -10.57 2.83
C PRO A 123 -8.51 -9.96 1.42
N GLU A 124 -8.10 -8.70 1.31
CA GLU A 124 -7.92 -7.98 0.03
C GLU A 124 -6.64 -8.40 -0.71
N THR A 125 -6.36 -9.70 -0.78
CA THR A 125 -5.13 -10.26 -1.39
C THR A 125 -5.50 -11.41 -2.32
N ILE A 126 -4.84 -11.48 -3.48
CA ILE A 126 -4.92 -12.62 -4.40
C ILE A 126 -3.56 -13.30 -4.42
N VAL A 127 -3.53 -14.62 -4.30
CA VAL A 127 -2.32 -15.43 -4.30
C VAL A 127 -2.27 -16.28 -5.56
N PHE A 128 -1.14 -16.27 -6.26
CA PHE A 128 -0.93 -17.06 -7.46
C PHE A 128 0.11 -18.17 -7.27
N ARG A 129 0.96 -18.07 -6.24
CA ARG A 129 1.99 -19.05 -5.92
C ARG A 129 2.07 -19.22 -4.41
N ASP A 130 2.46 -20.41 -3.96
CA ASP A 130 2.66 -20.71 -2.53
C ASP A 130 3.56 -19.63 -1.88
N PRO A 131 3.02 -18.79 -0.98
CA PRO A 131 3.74 -17.66 -0.43
C PRO A 131 4.94 -18.10 0.41
N PHE A 132 4.85 -19.24 1.10
CA PHE A 132 5.90 -19.71 1.99
C PHE A 132 7.16 -20.12 1.21
N ARG A 133 7.04 -20.51 -0.06
CA ARG A 133 8.21 -20.82 -0.89
C ARG A 133 8.99 -19.59 -1.36
N HIS A 134 8.46 -18.40 -1.13
CA HIS A 134 9.00 -17.14 -1.67
C HIS A 134 9.41 -16.13 -0.58
N LEU A 135 9.46 -16.57 0.69
CA LEU A 135 9.98 -15.80 1.83
C LEU A 135 11.48 -16.02 2.00
N TYR A 136 12.20 -14.97 2.39
CA TYR A 136 13.66 -14.98 2.59
C TYR A 136 14.08 -15.57 3.95
N ARG A 137 13.27 -15.35 4.97
CA ARG A 137 13.42 -15.78 6.37
C ARG A 137 14.69 -15.28 7.06
N ASP A 138 15.22 -14.13 6.69
CA ASP A 138 16.48 -13.60 7.22
C ASP A 138 16.33 -12.29 8.03
N ALA A 139 15.09 -11.87 8.27
CA ALA A 139 14.73 -10.69 9.04
C ALA A 139 13.69 -11.03 10.12
N ASP A 140 13.52 -10.16 11.12
CA ASP A 140 12.42 -10.28 12.09
C ASP A 140 11.07 -10.11 11.37
N VAL A 141 11.05 -9.17 10.42
CA VAL A 141 9.88 -8.81 9.62
C VAL A 141 10.25 -8.75 8.15
N GLU A 142 9.53 -9.50 7.32
CA GLU A 142 9.48 -9.32 5.88
C GLU A 142 8.14 -8.69 5.50
N VAL A 143 8.13 -7.59 4.76
CA VAL A 143 6.89 -6.84 4.50
C VAL A 143 6.78 -6.37 3.07
N ALA A 144 5.55 -6.39 2.54
CA ALA A 144 5.24 -5.80 1.26
C ALA A 144 5.33 -4.26 1.29
N SER A 145 5.63 -3.67 0.15
CA SER A 145 5.70 -2.21 0.00
C SER A 145 4.47 -1.66 -0.70
N ASN A 146 4.03 -0.46 -0.30
CA ASN A 146 3.11 0.34 -1.10
C ASN A 146 3.82 1.08 -2.26
N GLY A 147 5.12 0.84 -2.45
CA GLY A 147 5.85 1.22 -3.66
C GLY A 147 5.63 0.25 -4.82
N TRP A 148 6.02 0.65 -6.02
CA TRP A 148 5.80 -0.11 -7.27
C TRP A 148 6.99 -0.04 -8.24
N ASP A 149 8.10 0.56 -7.81
CA ASP A 149 9.40 0.62 -8.50
C ASP A 149 10.51 0.59 -7.43
N ASP A 150 11.78 0.41 -7.81
CA ASP A 150 12.89 0.32 -6.84
C ASP A 150 12.95 1.52 -5.89
N THR A 151 12.77 2.73 -6.41
CA THR A 151 12.79 4.01 -5.68
C THR A 151 11.74 4.05 -4.58
N THR A 152 10.48 3.74 -4.92
CA THR A 152 9.37 3.79 -3.98
C THR A 152 9.32 2.53 -3.11
N ALA A 153 9.73 1.38 -3.63
CA ALA A 153 9.70 0.11 -2.92
C ALA A 153 10.84 0.00 -1.91
N TYR A 154 12.07 0.40 -2.23
CA TYR A 154 13.21 0.23 -1.32
C TYR A 154 13.64 1.54 -0.64
N GLY A 155 13.17 2.68 -1.14
CA GLY A 155 13.50 4.00 -0.63
C GLY A 155 14.66 4.63 -1.38
N VAL A 156 14.83 5.94 -1.19
CA VAL A 156 15.91 6.71 -1.82
C VAL A 156 16.58 7.64 -0.83
N ASP A 157 17.84 7.94 -1.12
CA ASP A 157 18.53 9.07 -0.53
C ASP A 157 17.82 10.37 -0.93
N HIS A 158 17.44 11.15 0.08
CA HIS A 158 16.80 12.43 -0.05
C HIS A 158 17.73 13.50 0.50
N VAL A 159 18.29 14.30 -0.40
CA VAL A 159 19.19 15.38 -0.01
C VAL A 159 18.39 16.66 0.22
N VAL A 160 18.48 17.21 1.42
CA VAL A 160 18.04 18.57 1.73
C VAL A 160 19.22 19.50 1.50
N ASP A 161 19.03 20.47 0.61
CA ASP A 161 20.01 21.52 0.32
C ASP A 161 19.73 22.75 1.20
N ASP A 162 20.59 23.02 2.17
CA ASP A 162 20.59 24.24 2.98
C ASP A 162 21.90 25.05 2.75
N PRO A 163 21.87 26.07 1.87
CA PRO A 163 23.03 26.89 1.56
C PRO A 163 23.67 27.58 2.77
N SER A 164 22.90 27.84 3.84
CA SER A 164 23.40 28.52 5.04
C SER A 164 24.36 27.65 5.86
N MET A 165 24.35 26.34 5.65
CA MET A 165 25.18 25.38 6.38
C MET A 165 26.58 25.15 5.78
N GLY A 166 26.98 25.92 4.77
CA GLY A 166 28.34 25.91 4.23
C GLY A 166 28.77 24.53 3.69
N TRP A 167 29.82 23.94 4.26
CA TRP A 167 30.30 22.60 3.84
C TRP A 167 29.28 21.48 4.12
N SER A 168 28.36 21.67 5.07
CA SER A 168 27.29 20.72 5.41
C SER A 168 25.98 21.01 4.66
N ARG A 169 26.04 21.75 3.55
CA ARG A 169 24.89 22.18 2.74
C ARG A 169 24.00 21.03 2.28
N PHE A 170 24.57 19.84 2.02
CA PHE A 170 23.83 18.66 1.60
C PHE A 170 23.59 17.73 2.79
N VAL A 171 22.40 17.82 3.38
CA VAL A 171 21.98 16.92 4.45
C VAL A 171 21.28 15.73 3.83
N HIS A 172 21.84 14.54 4.04
CA HIS A 172 21.26 13.30 3.56
C HIS A 172 20.18 12.81 4.52
N GLY A 173 19.00 12.50 3.98
CA GLY A 173 17.91 11.80 4.63
C GLY A 173 17.49 10.61 3.80
N THR A 174 16.57 9.80 4.31
CA THR A 174 16.00 8.69 3.52
C THR A 174 14.51 8.87 3.41
N ARG A 175 13.99 8.73 2.19
CA ARG A 175 12.55 8.71 1.94
C ARG A 175 12.12 7.30 1.58
N MET A 176 11.21 6.75 2.36
CA MET A 176 10.61 5.44 2.13
C MET A 176 9.10 5.59 2.02
N PHE A 177 8.47 4.80 1.14
CA PHE A 177 7.03 4.68 1.14
C PHE A 177 6.58 3.79 2.30
N THR A 178 5.32 3.93 2.66
CA THR A 178 4.71 3.09 3.69
C THR A 178 4.78 1.62 3.31
N ARG A 179 5.03 0.78 4.30
CA ARG A 179 4.91 -0.68 4.23
C ARG A 179 3.46 -1.07 4.44
N ASP A 180 3.02 -2.14 3.78
CA ASP A 180 1.64 -2.63 3.87
C ASP A 180 1.49 -3.57 5.08
N PRO A 181 0.80 -3.15 6.17
CA PRO A 181 0.57 -4.01 7.34
C PRO A 181 -0.40 -5.18 7.06
N GLY A 182 -1.03 -5.19 5.89
CA GLY A 182 -1.90 -6.27 5.42
C GLY A 182 -1.17 -7.40 4.68
N LEU A 183 0.15 -7.30 4.50
CA LEU A 183 0.96 -8.38 3.94
C LEU A 183 2.37 -8.37 4.52
N VAL A 184 2.55 -9.15 5.58
CA VAL A 184 3.75 -9.13 6.41
C VAL A 184 4.01 -10.52 6.99
N TYR A 185 5.23 -11.00 6.84
CA TYR A 185 5.73 -12.20 7.50
C TYR A 185 6.56 -11.80 8.71
N LEU A 186 6.20 -12.35 9.87
CA LEU A 186 6.87 -12.12 11.14
C LEU A 186 7.47 -13.44 11.62
N ARG A 187 8.77 -13.42 11.87
CA ARG A 187 9.45 -14.53 12.54
C ARG A 187 9.16 -14.46 14.03
N ALA A 188 9.16 -15.60 14.70
CA ALA A 188 8.86 -15.71 16.13
C ALA A 188 10.06 -15.24 16.98
N THR A 189 10.42 -13.98 16.81
CA THR A 189 11.49 -13.28 17.53
C THR A 189 10.91 -12.33 18.56
N ARG A 190 11.72 -11.98 19.56
CA ARG A 190 11.31 -11.06 20.62
C ARG A 190 10.91 -9.70 20.06
N GLN A 191 11.64 -9.24 19.04
CA GLN A 191 11.41 -7.98 18.36
C GLN A 191 10.08 -8.02 17.59
N ALA A 192 9.85 -9.04 16.76
CA ALA A 192 8.59 -9.17 16.02
C ALA A 192 7.37 -9.32 16.96
N ALA A 193 7.50 -10.09 18.04
CA ALA A 193 6.46 -10.19 19.07
C ALA A 193 6.20 -8.84 19.75
N SER A 194 7.25 -8.09 20.08
CA SER A 194 7.12 -6.76 20.67
C SER A 194 6.45 -5.76 19.73
N LEU A 195 6.73 -5.80 18.42
CA LEU A 195 6.03 -5.02 17.42
C LEU A 195 4.52 -5.29 17.46
N ALA A 196 4.12 -6.57 17.39
CA ALA A 196 2.72 -6.95 17.39
C ALA A 196 1.99 -6.51 18.68
N VAL A 197 2.62 -6.68 19.86
CA VAL A 197 2.07 -6.20 21.15
C VAL A 197 1.88 -4.68 21.16
N ARG A 198 2.84 -3.91 20.62
CA ARG A 198 2.72 -2.45 20.55
C ARG A 198 1.59 -2.01 19.63
N LEU A 199 1.43 -2.68 18.49
CA LEU A 199 0.35 -2.36 17.57
C LEU A 199 -1.01 -2.63 18.20
N THR A 200 -1.16 -3.74 18.95
CA THR A 200 -2.34 -3.97 19.76
C THR A 200 -2.63 -2.79 20.69
N GLY A 201 -1.65 -2.37 21.51
CA GLY A 201 -1.83 -1.25 22.44
C GLY A 201 -2.11 0.10 21.77
N ARG A 202 -1.53 0.34 20.58
CA ARG A 202 -1.78 1.56 19.79
C ARG A 202 -3.16 1.58 19.14
N LEU A 203 -3.69 0.43 18.74
CA LEU A 203 -4.99 0.34 18.08
C LEU A 203 -6.16 0.26 19.07
N MET A 204 -5.89 -0.14 20.31
CA MET A 204 -6.85 -0.10 21.41
C MET A 204 -7.30 1.34 21.73
N PRO A 205 -8.55 1.52 22.19
CA PRO A 205 -9.02 2.77 22.75
C PRO A 205 -8.12 3.24 23.90
N PRO A 206 -7.73 4.53 23.93
CA PRO A 206 -6.89 5.07 25.02
C PRO A 206 -7.63 5.15 26.37
N ALA A 207 -8.97 5.12 26.36
CA ALA A 207 -9.82 5.15 27.53
C ALA A 207 -11.16 4.45 27.26
N PRO A 208 -11.85 3.95 28.29
CA PRO A 208 -13.23 3.46 28.16
C PRO A 208 -14.14 4.53 27.54
N GLY A 209 -14.88 4.18 26.49
CA GLY A 209 -15.76 5.10 25.76
C GLY A 209 -15.09 5.93 24.65
N ALA A 210 -13.77 5.86 24.49
CA ALA A 210 -13.10 6.38 23.30
C ALA A 210 -13.25 5.39 22.12
N GLY A 211 -13.35 5.89 20.90
CA GLY A 211 -13.38 5.05 19.69
C GLY A 211 -12.05 4.32 19.47
N ALA A 212 -12.11 3.09 18.98
CA ALA A 212 -10.91 2.34 18.59
C ALA A 212 -10.21 3.02 17.40
N ARG A 213 -8.88 2.98 17.36
CA ARG A 213 -8.06 3.66 16.34
C ARG A 213 -7.77 2.78 15.13
N CYS A 214 -8.74 1.96 14.74
CA CYS A 214 -8.54 0.89 13.76
C CYS A 214 -8.05 1.37 12.39
N THR A 215 -8.38 2.62 12.04
CA THR A 215 -7.98 3.26 10.78
C THR A 215 -6.54 3.77 10.78
N GLU A 216 -5.86 3.76 11.93
CA GLU A 216 -4.49 4.27 12.07
C GLU A 216 -3.41 3.18 11.87
N GLU A 217 -3.81 1.94 11.56
CA GLU A 217 -2.90 0.80 11.44
C GLU A 217 -1.67 1.09 10.57
N THR A 218 -1.87 1.64 9.36
CA THR A 218 -0.75 1.93 8.46
C THR A 218 0.24 2.91 9.07
N ALA A 219 -0.25 3.95 9.76
CA ALA A 219 0.62 4.93 10.41
C ALA A 219 1.34 4.31 11.61
N ALA A 220 0.60 3.63 12.50
CA ALA A 220 1.16 2.98 13.67
C ALA A 220 2.22 1.93 13.30
N PHE A 221 1.94 1.08 12.32
CA PHE A 221 2.88 0.07 11.82
C PHE A 221 4.17 0.71 11.29
N ASN A 222 4.06 1.73 10.43
CA ASN A 222 5.24 2.35 9.85
C ASN A 222 6.05 3.18 10.85
N GLU A 223 5.40 3.81 11.83
CA GLU A 223 6.11 4.48 12.91
C GLU A 223 6.89 3.49 13.77
N GLU A 224 6.31 2.35 14.17
CA GLU A 224 7.06 1.35 14.95
C GLU A 224 8.21 0.71 14.16
N LEU A 225 8.13 0.69 12.83
CA LEU A 225 9.23 0.21 11.97
C LEU A 225 10.39 1.21 11.87
N TRP A 226 10.11 2.51 11.76
CA TRP A 226 11.11 3.49 11.31
C TRP A 226 11.48 4.55 12.35
N LEU A 227 10.66 4.77 13.37
CA LEU A 227 10.89 5.84 14.33
C LEU A 227 12.08 5.48 15.24
N PRO A 228 13.14 6.31 15.30
CA PRO A 228 14.26 6.04 16.20
C PRO A 228 13.84 6.25 17.66
N SER A 229 14.53 5.58 18.58
CA SER A 229 14.36 5.84 20.02
C SER A 229 14.62 7.32 20.33
N HIS A 230 13.71 7.97 21.06
CA HIS A 230 13.83 9.38 21.44
C HIS A 230 12.96 9.67 22.67
N GLY A 231 13.45 10.50 23.59
CA GLY A 231 12.74 10.80 24.84
C GLY A 231 12.40 9.51 25.62
N ALA A 232 11.11 9.31 25.91
CA ALA A 232 10.61 8.10 26.55
C ALA A 232 10.27 6.96 25.58
N TYR A 233 10.31 7.20 24.26
CA TYR A 233 10.07 6.18 23.25
C TYR A 233 11.34 5.37 22.98
N GLN A 234 11.24 4.05 23.13
CA GLN A 234 12.28 3.11 22.73
C GLN A 234 11.81 2.34 21.50
N ALA A 235 12.57 2.37 20.41
CA ALA A 235 12.26 1.60 19.21
C ALA A 235 12.37 0.09 19.47
N VAL A 236 11.63 -0.72 18.71
CA VAL A 236 11.59 -2.19 18.86
C VAL A 236 12.92 -2.84 18.44
N GLY A 237 13.69 -2.18 17.57
CA GLY A 237 14.99 -2.67 17.11
C GLY A 237 14.90 -3.82 16.10
N LEU A 238 13.92 -3.77 15.20
CA LEU A 238 13.65 -4.80 14.21
C LEU A 238 14.69 -4.80 13.08
N VAL A 239 15.08 -6.00 12.65
CA VAL A 239 15.63 -6.20 11.31
C VAL A 239 14.45 -6.36 10.35
N THR A 240 14.35 -5.46 9.35
CA THR A 240 13.26 -5.47 8.38
C THR A 240 13.79 -5.76 6.98
N ARG A 241 13.10 -6.64 6.25
CA ARG A 241 13.30 -6.89 4.83
C ARG A 241 12.07 -6.48 4.04
N ILE A 242 12.30 -5.84 2.90
CA ILE A 242 11.23 -5.52 1.97
C ILE A 242 11.11 -6.65 0.97
N MET A 243 9.91 -7.21 0.86
CA MET A 243 9.58 -8.20 -0.15
C MET A 243 9.71 -7.58 -1.54
N ASN A 244 10.24 -8.35 -2.51
CA ASN A 244 10.39 -7.84 -3.88
C ASN A 244 9.02 -7.42 -4.44
N TYR A 245 8.88 -6.15 -4.82
CA TYR A 245 7.59 -5.55 -5.20
C TYR A 245 7.01 -6.09 -6.53
N LEU A 246 7.80 -6.80 -7.34
CA LEU A 246 7.31 -7.51 -8.53
C LEU A 246 6.77 -8.90 -8.17
N CYS A 247 7.33 -9.55 -7.14
CA CYS A 247 6.81 -10.82 -6.62
C CYS A 247 5.64 -10.61 -5.66
N TRP A 248 5.67 -9.56 -4.84
CA TRP A 248 4.67 -9.24 -3.84
C TRP A 248 4.05 -7.91 -4.19
N ALA A 249 3.27 -7.95 -5.27
CA ALA A 249 2.79 -6.77 -5.96
C ALA A 249 1.58 -6.15 -5.26
N ASN A 250 1.28 -4.91 -5.66
CA ASN A 250 0.02 -4.26 -5.34
C ASN A 250 -0.72 -3.94 -6.65
N SER A 251 -2.02 -3.66 -6.53
CA SER A 251 -2.91 -3.38 -7.67
C SER A 251 -2.40 -2.25 -8.55
N LYS A 252 -1.75 -1.23 -7.97
CA LYS A 252 -1.16 -0.13 -8.71
C LYS A 252 0.03 -0.58 -9.54
N GLY A 253 0.90 -1.43 -9.00
CA GLY A 253 1.98 -2.07 -9.75
C GLY A 253 1.47 -2.85 -10.96
N VAL A 254 0.41 -3.64 -10.76
CA VAL A 254 -0.23 -4.42 -11.82
C VAL A 254 -0.82 -3.52 -12.90
N THR A 255 -1.68 -2.58 -12.50
CA THR A 255 -2.46 -1.73 -13.42
C THR A 255 -1.64 -0.63 -14.07
N ARG A 256 -0.47 -0.25 -13.56
CA ARG A 256 0.36 0.78 -14.23
C ARG A 256 1.48 0.20 -15.05
N PHE A 257 2.11 -0.86 -14.56
CA PHE A 257 3.37 -1.35 -15.12
C PHE A 257 3.23 -2.75 -15.68
N MET A 258 2.82 -3.73 -14.87
CA MET A 258 2.83 -5.13 -15.30
C MET A 258 1.90 -5.40 -16.48
N GLN A 259 0.73 -4.75 -16.54
CA GLN A 259 -0.20 -4.94 -17.66
C GLN A 259 0.36 -4.48 -19.01
N ASN A 260 1.34 -3.58 -19.01
CA ASN A 260 1.93 -2.99 -20.21
C ASN A 260 3.25 -3.67 -20.61
N ASP A 261 3.78 -4.57 -19.77
CA ASP A 261 5.02 -5.28 -20.00
C ASP A 261 4.73 -6.76 -20.32
N LYS A 262 5.18 -7.23 -21.49
CA LYS A 262 4.87 -8.58 -21.97
C LYS A 262 5.46 -9.68 -21.09
N ALA A 263 6.62 -9.45 -20.48
CA ALA A 263 7.26 -10.44 -19.63
C ALA A 263 6.55 -10.51 -18.26
N LEU A 264 6.21 -9.36 -17.69
CA LEU A 264 5.52 -9.29 -16.41
C LEU A 264 4.04 -9.70 -16.51
N SER A 265 3.36 -9.40 -17.62
CA SER A 265 1.98 -9.83 -17.84
C SER A 265 1.83 -11.35 -17.92
N ALA A 266 2.86 -12.03 -18.45
CA ALA A 266 2.90 -13.48 -18.60
C ALA A 266 3.38 -14.21 -17.33
N ALA A 267 3.98 -13.49 -16.37
CA ALA A 267 4.56 -14.06 -15.17
C ALA A 267 3.77 -13.63 -13.92
N PRO A 268 2.82 -14.43 -13.42
CA PRO A 268 2.04 -14.06 -12.25
C PRO A 268 2.96 -13.82 -11.05
N PRO A 269 2.74 -12.77 -10.24
CA PRO A 269 3.45 -12.55 -8.98
C PRO A 269 3.20 -13.70 -7.99
N VAL A 270 3.77 -13.63 -6.80
CA VAL A 270 3.39 -14.51 -5.67
C VAL A 270 2.02 -14.10 -5.15
N ALA A 271 1.84 -12.81 -4.89
CA ALA A 271 0.57 -12.24 -4.45
C ALA A 271 0.37 -10.82 -4.98
N VAL A 272 -0.89 -10.38 -5.04
CA VAL A 272 -1.30 -9.01 -5.36
C VAL A 272 -2.19 -8.46 -4.24
N ARG A 273 -1.78 -7.34 -3.65
CA ARG A 273 -2.56 -6.55 -2.69
C ARG A 273 -3.51 -5.56 -3.36
N LEU A 274 -4.77 -5.57 -2.94
CA LEU A 274 -5.87 -4.74 -3.47
C LEU A 274 -6.36 -3.74 -2.42
N SER A 275 -5.44 -2.95 -1.87
CA SER A 275 -5.65 -2.15 -0.65
C SER A 275 -5.56 -0.63 -0.85
N TYR A 276 -5.35 -0.13 -2.08
CA TYR A 276 -5.27 1.33 -2.29
C TYR A 276 -6.62 2.03 -2.14
N HIS A 277 -7.72 1.31 -2.39
CA HIS A 277 -9.07 1.81 -2.16
C HIS A 277 -9.92 0.77 -1.41
N LYS A 278 -10.77 1.21 -0.47
CA LYS A 278 -11.59 0.31 0.38
C LYS A 278 -12.44 -0.70 -0.39
N THR A 279 -12.89 -0.34 -1.60
CA THR A 279 -13.74 -1.18 -2.45
C THR A 279 -12.97 -1.87 -3.58
N GLU A 280 -11.64 -1.75 -3.60
CA GLU A 280 -10.81 -2.22 -4.70
C GLU A 280 -10.88 -3.72 -4.87
N ALA A 281 -10.75 -4.50 -3.78
CA ALA A 281 -10.84 -5.95 -3.85
C ALA A 281 -12.16 -6.43 -4.46
N ALA A 282 -13.29 -5.87 -4.00
CA ALA A 282 -14.61 -6.22 -4.50
C ALA A 282 -14.81 -5.84 -5.98
N ARG A 283 -14.18 -4.75 -6.43
CA ARG A 283 -14.34 -4.21 -7.79
C ARG A 283 -13.39 -4.86 -8.79
N CYS A 284 -12.12 -5.03 -8.41
CA CYS A 284 -10.99 -5.34 -9.29
C CYS A 284 -10.44 -6.76 -9.09
N GLY A 285 -10.78 -7.44 -7.99
CA GLY A 285 -10.17 -8.70 -7.62
C GLY A 285 -10.28 -9.79 -8.70
N GLU A 286 -11.48 -10.05 -9.20
CA GLU A 286 -11.65 -11.02 -10.30
C GLU A 286 -10.89 -10.61 -11.56
N GLY A 287 -10.83 -9.31 -11.88
CA GLY A 287 -10.10 -8.81 -13.04
C GLY A 287 -8.61 -9.06 -12.95
N VAL A 288 -8.02 -8.89 -11.77
CA VAL A 288 -6.62 -9.24 -11.51
C VAL A 288 -6.39 -10.74 -11.56
N GLN A 289 -7.30 -11.55 -11.02
CA GLN A 289 -7.20 -13.00 -11.10
C GLN A 289 -7.20 -13.47 -12.56
N GLU A 290 -8.21 -13.07 -13.34
CA GLU A 290 -8.37 -13.43 -14.75
C GLU A 290 -7.22 -12.91 -15.63
N PHE A 291 -6.67 -11.73 -15.32
CA PHE A 291 -5.53 -11.18 -16.03
C PHE A 291 -4.34 -12.14 -16.00
N PHE A 292 -4.01 -12.68 -14.83
CA PHE A 292 -2.85 -13.55 -14.69
C PHE A 292 -3.14 -15.02 -15.03
N THR A 293 -4.33 -15.55 -14.69
CA THR A 293 -4.66 -16.96 -14.94
C THR A 293 -5.12 -17.24 -16.36
N ALA A 294 -5.84 -16.30 -16.99
CA ALA A 294 -6.43 -16.46 -18.32
C ALA A 294 -5.84 -15.49 -19.36
N GLN A 295 -4.83 -14.68 -18.99
CA GLN A 295 -4.24 -13.66 -19.86
C GLN A 295 -5.29 -12.67 -20.40
N ASN A 296 -6.33 -12.40 -19.60
CA ASN A 296 -7.47 -11.57 -19.98
C ASN A 296 -7.26 -10.09 -19.60
N ALA A 297 -6.50 -9.36 -20.41
CA ALA A 297 -6.27 -7.93 -20.22
C ALA A 297 -7.58 -7.09 -20.24
N ALA A 298 -8.60 -7.54 -20.99
CA ALA A 298 -9.88 -6.84 -21.05
C ALA A 298 -10.63 -6.89 -19.71
N ALA A 299 -10.59 -8.02 -18.99
CA ALA A 299 -11.18 -8.13 -17.66
C ALA A 299 -10.50 -7.21 -16.65
N LEU A 300 -9.17 -7.11 -16.69
CA LEU A 300 -8.44 -6.14 -15.86
C LEU A 300 -8.88 -4.70 -16.18
N ALA A 301 -8.90 -4.32 -17.46
CA ALA A 301 -9.30 -2.98 -17.86
C ALA A 301 -10.74 -2.66 -17.45
N GLN A 302 -11.68 -3.57 -17.67
CA GLN A 302 -13.10 -3.36 -17.35
C GLN A 302 -13.36 -3.31 -15.84
N LYS A 303 -12.81 -4.27 -15.09
CA LYS A 303 -13.10 -4.43 -13.65
C LYS A 303 -12.24 -3.50 -12.79
N CYS A 304 -11.02 -3.19 -13.21
CA CYS A 304 -10.10 -2.32 -12.45
C CYS A 304 -10.10 -0.86 -12.91
N SER A 305 -10.81 -0.49 -13.98
CA SER A 305 -11.06 0.91 -14.38
C SER A 305 -11.80 1.70 -13.29
N ARG A 306 -11.24 2.83 -12.86
CA ARG A 306 -11.84 3.73 -11.87
C ARG A 306 -13.25 4.12 -12.33
N THR A 307 -14.18 4.23 -11.37
CA THR A 307 -15.54 4.75 -11.55
C THR A 307 -15.62 6.23 -11.93
N SER A 308 -14.50 6.85 -12.28
CA SER A 308 -14.45 7.89 -13.31
C SER A 308 -13.42 7.42 -14.33
N ALA A 309 -13.89 6.92 -15.48
CA ALA A 309 -13.00 6.70 -16.60
C ALA A 309 -12.21 8.00 -16.82
N ALA A 310 -10.88 7.91 -16.86
CA ALA A 310 -10.10 9.05 -17.30
C ALA A 310 -10.61 9.43 -18.69
N PRO A 311 -10.90 10.71 -18.95
CA PRO A 311 -11.44 11.09 -20.24
C PRO A 311 -10.51 10.60 -21.35
N SER A 312 -11.10 10.09 -22.42
CA SER A 312 -10.34 9.62 -23.57
C SER A 312 -9.50 10.77 -24.15
N ARG A 313 -8.53 10.45 -24.99
CA ARG A 313 -7.73 11.49 -25.64
C ARG A 313 -8.63 12.41 -26.48
N GLU A 314 -9.64 11.85 -27.12
CA GLU A 314 -10.65 12.56 -27.91
C GLU A 314 -11.49 13.49 -27.03
N GLU A 315 -12.03 12.99 -25.92
CA GLU A 315 -12.81 13.79 -24.96
C GLU A 315 -11.96 14.93 -24.36
N CYS A 316 -10.68 14.67 -24.08
CA CYS A 316 -9.76 15.71 -23.64
C CYS A 316 -9.46 16.75 -24.72
N ALA A 317 -9.31 16.30 -25.97
CA ALA A 317 -9.04 17.18 -27.10
C ALA A 317 -10.19 18.17 -27.33
N GLU A 318 -11.44 17.73 -27.18
CA GLU A 318 -12.66 18.56 -27.30
C GLU A 318 -12.79 19.60 -26.17
N ARG A 319 -12.26 19.29 -24.98
CA ARG A 319 -12.30 20.19 -23.82
C ARG A 319 -11.24 21.30 -23.86
N ARG A 320 -10.30 21.26 -24.80
CA ARG A 320 -9.31 22.33 -25.02
C ARG A 320 -10.04 23.56 -25.55
N HIS A 321 -9.94 24.67 -24.84
CA HIS A 321 -10.60 25.92 -25.26
C HIS A 321 -9.61 26.89 -25.90
N SER A 322 -8.54 27.25 -25.17
CA SER A 322 -7.59 28.27 -25.61
C SER A 322 -6.16 27.80 -25.42
N LYS A 323 -5.23 28.37 -26.19
CA LYS A 323 -3.78 28.23 -25.98
C LYS A 323 -3.24 29.47 -25.24
N GLY A 324 -2.40 29.24 -24.24
CA GLY A 324 -1.78 30.30 -23.43
C GLY A 324 -2.77 31.23 -22.73
N LEU A 325 -2.37 32.50 -22.57
CA LEU A 325 -3.16 33.55 -21.94
C LEU A 325 -4.45 33.94 -22.69
N GLY A 326 -4.60 33.51 -23.95
CA GLY A 326 -5.36 34.23 -24.97
C GLY A 326 -6.90 34.22 -24.94
N LEU A 327 -7.60 33.70 -23.91
CA LEU A 327 -9.09 33.78 -23.90
C LEU A 327 -9.74 34.00 -22.51
N VAL A 328 -8.97 34.19 -21.42
CA VAL A 328 -9.55 34.49 -20.09
C VAL A 328 -8.75 35.60 -19.41
N ASN A 329 -9.20 36.84 -19.56
CA ASN A 329 -8.67 38.00 -18.83
C ASN A 329 -9.32 38.12 -17.44
N GLU A 330 -9.23 37.06 -16.64
CA GLU A 330 -9.69 37.09 -15.25
C GLU A 330 -8.51 37.03 -14.27
N PRO A 331 -8.38 37.99 -13.33
CA PRO A 331 -7.29 38.02 -12.33
C PRO A 331 -7.20 36.77 -11.44
N GLN A 332 -8.26 35.96 -11.38
CA GLN A 332 -8.36 34.76 -10.54
C GLN A 332 -8.36 33.45 -11.37
N HIS A 333 -7.91 33.47 -12.62
CA HIS A 333 -7.80 32.27 -13.45
C HIS A 333 -6.39 31.68 -13.37
N ALA A 334 -6.25 30.36 -13.40
CA ALA A 334 -4.92 29.71 -13.38
C ALA A 334 -4.01 30.20 -14.53
N THR A 335 -4.59 30.58 -15.68
CA THR A 335 -3.85 31.15 -16.81
C THR A 335 -3.13 32.46 -16.47
N SER A 336 -3.63 33.30 -15.55
CA SER A 336 -3.02 34.58 -15.20
C SER A 336 -1.91 34.46 -14.14
N VAL A 337 -1.93 33.39 -13.35
CA VAL A 337 -0.98 33.16 -12.25
C VAL A 337 0.15 32.20 -12.66
N VAL A 338 -0.17 31.12 -13.36
CA VAL A 338 0.80 30.05 -13.63
C VAL A 338 2.02 30.51 -14.47
N PRO A 339 1.89 31.43 -15.46
CA PRO A 339 3.02 31.94 -16.23
C PRO A 339 3.90 32.97 -15.51
N THR A 340 3.45 33.54 -14.39
CA THR A 340 4.28 34.49 -13.62
C THR A 340 5.35 33.76 -12.78
N VAL A 341 5.17 32.46 -12.59
CA VAL A 341 6.09 31.59 -11.86
C VAL A 341 7.21 31.13 -12.79
N LYS A 342 8.46 31.42 -12.40
CA LYS A 342 9.65 31.11 -13.21
C LYS A 342 9.88 29.62 -13.44
N SER A 343 9.53 28.76 -12.48
CA SER A 343 9.77 27.31 -12.60
C SER A 343 8.80 26.47 -11.77
N TRP A 344 8.47 25.32 -12.33
CA TRP A 344 7.65 24.28 -11.73
C TRP A 344 8.40 22.95 -11.72
N SER A 345 7.95 22.05 -10.86
CA SER A 345 8.32 20.63 -10.88
C SER A 345 7.18 19.78 -11.42
N TRP A 346 7.52 18.62 -11.98
CA TRP A 346 6.61 17.58 -12.41
C TRP A 346 7.05 16.24 -11.79
N GLY A 347 6.31 15.75 -10.81
CA GLY A 347 6.68 14.51 -10.10
C GLY A 347 8.05 14.60 -9.39
N GLY A 348 8.46 15.81 -9.01
CA GLY A 348 9.79 16.09 -8.44
C GLY A 348 10.87 16.47 -9.45
N VAL A 349 10.65 16.28 -10.75
CA VAL A 349 11.59 16.71 -11.80
C VAL A 349 11.42 18.20 -12.09
N THR A 350 12.49 18.99 -11.98
CA THR A 350 12.47 20.45 -12.18
C THR A 350 12.63 20.83 -13.65
N GLY A 351 12.25 22.07 -14.01
CA GLY A 351 12.47 22.62 -15.36
C GLY A 351 11.19 22.83 -16.19
N LEU A 352 10.01 22.61 -15.59
CA LEU A 352 8.73 22.89 -16.21
C LEU A 352 8.44 24.40 -16.18
N ARG A 353 8.12 25.02 -17.33
CA ARG A 353 7.80 26.46 -17.43
C ARG A 353 6.65 26.72 -18.39
N PHE A 354 5.65 27.45 -17.91
CA PHE A 354 4.49 27.87 -18.68
C PHE A 354 4.75 29.24 -19.29
N GLN A 355 4.93 29.31 -20.61
CA GLN A 355 5.15 30.59 -21.27
C GLN A 355 3.84 31.30 -21.58
N PRO A 356 3.77 32.64 -21.50
CA PRO A 356 2.59 33.45 -21.81
C PRO A 356 1.87 33.09 -23.13
N GLY A 357 2.64 32.75 -24.18
CA GLY A 357 2.13 32.38 -25.51
C GLY A 357 1.53 30.97 -25.61
N GLY A 358 1.45 30.22 -24.50
CA GLY A 358 0.94 28.85 -24.49
C GLY A 358 1.97 27.78 -24.87
N GLU A 359 3.25 28.16 -25.02
CA GLU A 359 4.35 27.19 -25.09
C GLU A 359 4.64 26.66 -23.67
N LEU A 360 4.81 25.36 -23.55
CA LEU A 360 5.22 24.67 -22.33
C LEU A 360 6.64 24.15 -22.52
N VAL A 361 7.57 24.64 -21.70
CA VAL A 361 8.92 24.06 -21.63
C VAL A 361 8.88 22.96 -20.58
N THR A 362 9.31 21.75 -20.95
CA THR A 362 9.38 20.60 -20.05
C THR A 362 10.80 20.03 -20.03
N PRO A 363 11.16 19.22 -19.02
CA PRO A 363 12.43 18.48 -19.00
C PRO A 363 12.59 17.51 -20.18
N TRP A 364 11.49 17.10 -20.79
CA TRP A 364 11.43 16.12 -21.87
C TRP A 364 11.22 16.74 -23.26
N GLY A 365 11.35 18.06 -23.35
CA GLY A 365 11.17 18.81 -24.60
C GLY A 365 10.09 19.88 -24.50
N LYS A 366 9.57 20.29 -25.65
CA LYS A 366 8.55 21.34 -25.76
C LYS A 366 7.15 20.73 -25.84
N GLY A 367 6.19 21.50 -25.37
CA GLY A 367 4.77 21.20 -25.46
C GLY A 367 3.94 22.46 -25.52
N ASP A 368 2.64 22.29 -25.38
CA ASP A 368 1.66 23.37 -25.39
C ASP A 368 0.79 23.33 -24.14
N TRP A 369 0.23 24.46 -23.76
CA TRP A 369 -0.72 24.55 -22.66
C TRP A 369 -1.77 25.63 -22.90
N GLY A 370 -2.87 25.56 -22.16
CA GLY A 370 -3.86 26.63 -22.12
C GLY A 370 -5.09 26.31 -21.29
N ALA A 371 -6.19 27.06 -21.50
CA ALA A 371 -7.38 26.97 -20.65
C ALA A 371 -8.33 25.85 -21.07
N VAL A 372 -8.96 25.24 -20.08
CA VAL A 372 -10.13 24.36 -20.26
C VAL A 372 -11.41 25.21 -20.18
N LYS A 373 -12.38 24.91 -21.05
CA LYS A 373 -13.64 25.65 -21.11
C LYS A 373 -14.35 25.64 -19.75
N ASP A 374 -14.81 26.81 -19.30
CA ASP A 374 -15.60 27.01 -18.07
C ASP A 374 -14.93 26.53 -16.76
N GLN A 375 -13.60 26.39 -16.73
CA GLN A 375 -12.85 25.86 -15.58
C GLN A 375 -11.72 26.79 -15.16
N LYS A 376 -11.89 27.49 -14.03
CA LYS A 376 -10.96 28.54 -13.60
C LYS A 376 -9.61 28.04 -13.07
N ASN A 377 -9.60 26.84 -12.52
CA ASN A 377 -8.43 26.24 -11.89
C ASN A 377 -7.87 25.04 -12.67
N ILE A 378 -8.35 24.79 -13.91
CA ILE A 378 -7.89 23.66 -14.71
C ILE A 378 -7.27 24.18 -16.01
N LEU A 379 -6.02 23.78 -16.24
CA LEU A 379 -5.33 23.99 -17.51
C LEU A 379 -5.19 22.67 -18.24
N TRP A 380 -5.13 22.70 -19.56
CA TRP A 380 -4.65 21.56 -20.33
C TRP A 380 -3.17 21.76 -20.68
N ALA A 381 -2.43 20.67 -20.78
CA ALA A 381 -1.04 20.64 -21.22
C ALA A 381 -0.84 19.44 -22.15
N GLU A 382 -0.18 19.64 -23.28
CA GLU A 382 0.18 18.59 -24.22
C GLU A 382 1.69 18.57 -24.41
N PHE A 383 2.32 17.47 -24.01
CA PHE A 383 3.75 17.24 -24.20
C PHE A 383 4.04 15.74 -24.18
N ALA A 384 5.18 15.33 -24.73
CA ALA A 384 5.57 13.92 -24.83
C ALA A 384 4.46 13.01 -25.44
N GLY A 385 3.69 13.55 -26.40
CA GLY A 385 2.61 12.84 -27.09
C GLY A 385 1.33 12.60 -26.28
N SER A 386 1.23 13.17 -25.07
CA SER A 386 0.11 12.98 -24.14
C SER A 386 -0.57 14.30 -23.79
N ILE A 387 -1.90 14.26 -23.60
CA ILE A 387 -2.68 15.40 -23.08
C ILE A 387 -2.89 15.20 -21.58
N HIS A 388 -2.76 16.28 -20.81
CA HIS A 388 -2.87 16.32 -19.37
C HIS A 388 -3.84 17.43 -18.96
N PHE A 389 -4.72 17.16 -18.00
CA PHE A 389 -5.44 18.21 -17.27
C PHE A 389 -4.77 18.48 -15.94
N LEU A 390 -4.39 19.74 -15.74
CA LEU A 390 -3.69 20.23 -14.57
C LEU A 390 -4.69 20.97 -13.70
N THR A 391 -5.14 20.32 -12.62
CA THR A 391 -6.03 20.95 -11.64
C THR A 391 -5.18 21.63 -10.57
N PHE A 392 -5.23 22.95 -10.53
CA PHE A 392 -4.44 23.75 -9.58
C PHE A 392 -5.17 23.91 -8.25
N HIS A 393 -4.40 23.80 -7.17
CA HIS A 393 -4.82 23.89 -5.79
C HIS A 393 -4.00 24.95 -5.04
N PRO A 394 -4.59 25.66 -4.07
CA PRO A 394 -3.84 26.52 -3.17
C PRO A 394 -2.95 25.70 -2.23
N VAL A 395 -1.81 26.26 -1.84
CA VAL A 395 -0.94 25.71 -0.79
C VAL A 395 -0.62 26.83 0.19
N TYR A 396 -1.05 26.67 1.44
CA TYR A 396 -1.02 27.74 2.45
C TYR A 396 -1.69 29.02 1.92
N ASN A 397 -0.96 30.15 1.95
CA ASN A 397 -1.45 31.46 1.49
C ASN A 397 -1.19 31.71 -0.01
N MET A 398 -0.65 30.73 -0.74
CA MET A 398 -0.32 30.87 -2.17
C MET A 398 -1.38 30.19 -3.04
N GLN A 399 -2.09 30.99 -3.83
CA GLN A 399 -3.08 30.50 -4.79
C GLN A 399 -2.36 29.77 -5.95
N TYR A 400 -2.89 28.60 -6.32
CA TYR A 400 -2.37 27.75 -7.41
C TYR A 400 -0.93 27.25 -7.25
N ALA A 401 -0.35 27.21 -6.05
CA ALA A 401 1.04 26.76 -5.84
C ALA A 401 1.31 25.26 -6.07
N MET A 402 0.26 24.46 -6.28
CA MET A 402 0.36 23.04 -6.64
C MET A 402 -0.64 22.71 -7.73
N PHE A 403 -0.33 21.74 -8.58
CA PHE A 403 -1.32 21.11 -9.43
C PHE A 403 -1.27 19.60 -9.37
N ILE A 404 -2.42 19.00 -9.66
CA ILE A 404 -2.58 17.57 -9.92
C ILE A 404 -2.78 17.44 -11.43
N SER A 405 -1.76 16.91 -12.12
CA SER A 405 -1.89 16.47 -13.50
C SER A 405 -2.66 15.16 -13.54
N THR A 406 -3.67 15.07 -14.39
CA THR A 406 -4.30 13.81 -14.80
C THR A 406 -4.08 13.63 -16.30
N ARG A 407 -3.36 12.58 -16.71
CA ARG A 407 -3.13 12.22 -18.11
C ARG A 407 -4.40 11.64 -18.72
N CYS A 408 -4.75 12.14 -19.90
CA CYS A 408 -5.86 11.64 -20.70
C CYS A 408 -5.52 10.26 -21.27
N GLY A 409 -6.53 9.38 -21.35
CA GLY A 409 -6.38 7.99 -21.79
C GLY A 409 -6.20 7.00 -20.64
N ASP A 410 -5.19 7.19 -19.77
CA ASP A 410 -4.90 6.22 -18.69
C ASP A 410 -5.10 6.77 -17.27
N GLY A 411 -5.38 8.08 -17.13
CA GLY A 411 -5.62 8.71 -15.84
C GLY A 411 -4.39 8.77 -14.96
N ASP A 412 -3.17 8.74 -15.54
CA ASP A 412 -1.96 8.86 -14.76
C ASP A 412 -1.96 10.19 -13.99
N ILE A 413 -1.62 10.13 -12.70
CA ILE A 413 -1.66 11.28 -11.81
C ILE A 413 -0.24 11.62 -11.42
N VAL A 414 0.15 12.86 -11.71
CA VAL A 414 1.43 13.42 -11.30
C VAL A 414 1.20 14.74 -10.59
N ILE A 415 1.89 14.94 -9.48
CA ILE A 415 1.81 16.21 -8.74
C ILE A 415 2.90 17.13 -9.26
N GLY A 416 2.51 18.35 -9.64
CA GLY A 416 3.45 19.43 -9.88
C GLY A 416 3.39 20.47 -8.78
N ARG A 417 4.55 21.07 -8.49
CA ARG A 417 4.67 22.09 -7.45
C ARG A 417 5.42 23.29 -7.99
N MET A 418 4.95 24.46 -7.58
CA MET A 418 5.71 25.71 -7.70
C MET A 418 7.05 25.51 -6.97
N LEU A 419 8.13 25.92 -7.62
CA LEU A 419 9.44 25.96 -6.98
C LEU A 419 9.66 27.36 -6.40
N PRO A 420 10.15 27.48 -5.16
CA PRO A 420 10.55 28.77 -4.61
C PRO A 420 11.66 29.37 -5.46
N GLU A 421 11.66 30.70 -5.59
CA GLU A 421 12.72 31.43 -6.29
C GLU A 421 14.06 31.37 -5.55
#